data_AF-A0A9E2Q2C6-F1
#
_entry.id   AF-A0A9E2Q2C6-F1
#
_cell.length_a   1.000
_cell.length_b   1.000
_cell.length_c   1.000
_cell.angle_alpha   90.00
_cell.angle_beta   90.00
_cell.angle_gamma   90.00
#
_symmetry.space_group_name_H-M   'P 1'
#
loop_
_entity.id
_entity.type
_entity.pdbx_description
1 polymer ?
#
loop_
_entity_poly.entity_id
_entity_poly.type
_entity_poly.pdbx_seq_one_letter_code
_entity_poly.pdbx_strand_id
1 'polypeptide(L)' 'MTEPSTPTARLALATCAELPQLDTPDQELRAALADRGVPTDVVVWDDPTIDWATYGDVLIRSTWDYTS' A
#
# COMPACT_ATOMS: atom_id res chain seq x y z
N MET A 1 -30.45 3.16 -9.91
CA MET A 1 -29.96 4.51 -9.56
C MET A 1 -29.28 4.42 -8.21
N THR A 2 -28.02 4.02 -8.23
CA THR A 2 -27.05 4.17 -7.14
C THR A 2 -25.71 4.22 -7.85
N GLU A 3 -25.15 5.41 -8.01
CA GLU A 3 -23.74 5.52 -8.41
C GLU A 3 -22.92 4.92 -7.26
N PRO A 4 -21.96 4.02 -7.52
CA PRO A 4 -21.03 3.63 -6.48
C PRO A 4 -20.31 4.90 -6.06
N SER A 5 -20.57 5.37 -4.84
CA SER A 5 -19.77 6.42 -4.21
C SER A 5 -18.34 5.92 -4.27
N THR A 6 -17.50 6.56 -5.09
CA THR A 6 -16.10 6.19 -5.26
C THR A 6 -15.52 5.98 -3.87
N PRO A 7 -15.16 4.75 -3.47
CA PRO A 7 -14.50 4.58 -2.19
C PRO A 7 -13.27 5.48 -2.26
N THR A 8 -13.01 6.23 -1.20
CA THR A 8 -11.70 6.86 -0.99
C THR A 8 -10.68 5.75 -0.72
N ALA A 9 -10.56 4.81 -1.67
CA ALA A 9 -9.73 3.64 -1.57
C ALA A 9 -8.29 4.15 -1.55
N ARG A 10 -7.63 3.90 -0.43
CA ARG A 10 -6.20 4.13 -0.32
C ARG A 10 -5.49 3.07 -1.14
N LEU A 11 -4.37 3.42 -1.77
CA LEU A 11 -3.51 2.44 -2.42
C LEU A 11 -2.65 1.77 -1.35
N ALA A 12 -2.71 0.45 -1.22
CA ALA A 12 -1.79 -0.28 -0.35
C ALA A 12 -0.41 -0.41 -1.04
N LEU A 13 0.64 0.05 -0.36
CA LEU A 13 2.03 -0.22 -0.72
C LEU A 13 2.52 -1.41 0.11
N ALA A 14 2.53 -2.59 -0.50
CA ALA A 14 2.93 -3.82 0.17
C ALA A 14 4.46 -3.90 0.29
N THR A 15 4.94 -4.07 1.53
CA THR A 15 6.36 -4.17 1.91
C THR A 15 6.59 -5.35 2.85
N CYS A 16 7.83 -5.69 3.15
CA CYS A 16 8.21 -6.69 4.16
C CYS A 16 8.32 -6.10 5.58
N ALA A 17 8.35 -6.97 6.58
CA ALA A 17 8.53 -6.58 7.97
C ALA A 17 9.90 -5.92 8.25
N GLU A 18 10.92 -6.22 7.42
CA GLU A 18 12.25 -5.61 7.50
C GLU A 18 12.30 -4.16 7.01
N LEU A 19 11.34 -3.76 6.17
CA LEU A 19 11.21 -2.41 5.61
C LEU A 19 9.83 -1.79 5.89
N PRO A 20 9.41 -1.64 7.16
CA PRO A 20 8.07 -1.17 7.50
C PRO A 20 7.86 0.31 7.20
N GLN A 21 8.93 1.07 6.96
CA GLN A 21 8.89 2.48 6.52
C GLN A 21 9.28 2.66 5.06
N LEU A 22 9.34 1.58 4.28
CA LEU A 22 9.81 1.58 2.89
C LEU A 22 11.30 1.93 2.74
N ASP A 23 11.90 1.52 1.64
CA ASP A 23 13.24 1.97 1.24
C ASP A 23 13.19 3.38 0.62
N THR A 24 14.35 3.98 0.33
CA THR A 24 14.40 5.36 -0.20
C THR A 24 13.61 5.55 -1.50
N PRO A 25 13.78 4.69 -2.54
CA PRO A 25 12.98 4.78 -3.76
C PRO A 25 11.46 4.70 -3.52
N ASP A 26 11.03 3.83 -2.61
CA ASP A 26 9.62 3.64 -2.29
C ASP A 26 9.05 4.82 -1.49
N GLN A 27 9.85 5.45 -0.62
CA GLN A 27 9.48 6.70 0.06
C GLN A 27 9.29 7.86 -0.94
N GLU A 28 10.18 7.97 -1.94
CA GLU A 28 10.05 8.97 -3.02
C GLU A 28 8.80 8.73 -3.87
N LEU A 29 8.50 7.46 -4.19
CA LEU A 29 7.25 7.10 -4.86
C LEU A 29 6.03 7.51 -4.04
N ARG A 30 6.03 7.20 -2.74
CA ARG A 30 4.93 7.55 -1.84
C ARG A 30 4.70 9.07 -1.81
N ALA A 31 5.76 9.86 -1.74
CA ALA A 31 5.67 11.32 -1.81
C ALA A 31 5.07 11.78 -3.15
N ALA A 32 5.54 11.22 -4.26
CA ALA A 32 5.03 11.55 -5.60
C ALA A 32 3.55 11.18 -5.80
N LEU A 33 3.07 10.10 -5.15
CA LEU A 33 1.65 9.71 -5.12
C LEU A 33 0.81 10.68 -4.28
N ALA A 34 1.33 11.08 -3.10
CA ALA A 34 0.68 12.08 -2.26
C ALA A 34 0.53 13.43 -2.96
N ASP A 35 1.56 13.89 -3.69
CA ASP A 35 1.51 15.12 -4.50
C ASP A 35 0.44 15.08 -5.59
N ARG A 36 0.05 13.87 -6.02
CA ARG A 36 -1.03 13.63 -7.00
C ARG A 36 -2.39 13.40 -6.35
N GLY A 37 -2.49 13.53 -5.03
CA GLY A 37 -3.72 13.31 -4.29
C GLY A 37 -4.12 11.84 -4.16
N VAL A 38 -3.18 10.91 -4.32
CA VAL A 38 -3.40 9.47 -4.13
C VAL A 38 -3.01 9.09 -2.70
N PRO A 39 -3.96 8.86 -1.79
CA PRO A 39 -3.65 8.45 -0.43
C PRO A 39 -3.13 7.01 -0.43
N THR A 40 -2.05 6.74 0.29
CA THR A 40 -1.40 5.43 0.36
C THR A 40 -1.19 4.97 1.80
N ASP A 41 -1.45 3.70 2.07
CA ASP A 41 -1.04 3.03 3.30
C ASP A 41 0.17 2.14 3.03
N VAL A 42 1.13 2.08 3.96
CA VAL A 42 2.26 1.13 3.90
C VAL A 42 1.90 -0.07 4.74
N VAL A 43 1.96 -1.24 4.13
CA VAL A 43 1.37 -2.46 4.68
C VAL A 43 2.39 -3.58 4.61
N VAL A 44 2.66 -4.23 5.74
CA VAL A 44 3.47 -5.45 5.77
C VAL A 44 2.65 -6.58 5.16
N TRP A 45 3.17 -7.24 4.13
CA TRP A 45 2.36 -8.13 3.27
C TRP A 45 1.82 -9.37 3.98
N ASP A 46 2.53 -9.86 5.00
CA ASP A 46 2.19 -11.05 5.77
C ASP A 46 1.60 -10.72 7.15
N ASP A 47 1.29 -9.45 7.43
CA ASP A 47 0.61 -9.04 8.66
C ASP A 47 -0.84 -9.59 8.67
N PRO A 48 -1.18 -10.51 9.58
CA PRO A 48 -2.50 -11.16 9.60
C PRO A 48 -3.62 -10.23 10.07
N THR A 49 -3.31 -9.01 10.52
CA THR A 49 -4.29 -8.02 10.97
C THR A 49 -4.84 -7.17 9.83
N ILE A 50 -4.26 -7.27 8.62
CA ILE A 50 -4.63 -6.47 7.46
C ILE A 50 -5.82 -7.11 6.74
N ASP A 51 -6.93 -6.36 6.66
CA ASP A 51 -8.06 -6.72 5.80
C ASP A 51 -7.83 -6.19 4.38
N TRP A 52 -7.28 -7.06 3.52
CA TRP A 52 -7.01 -6.74 2.11
C TRP A 52 -8.26 -6.38 1.30
N ALA A 53 -9.46 -6.81 1.70
CA ALA A 53 -10.69 -6.49 1.00
C ALA A 53 -11.08 -5.00 1.11
N THR A 54 -10.44 -4.25 2.02
CA THR A 54 -10.63 -2.80 2.18
C THR A 54 -9.91 -1.99 1.11
N TYR A 55 -8.92 -2.58 0.44
CA TYR A 55 -8.12 -1.93 -0.60
C TYR A 55 -8.69 -2.24 -1.99
N GLY A 56 -8.90 -1.19 -2.79
CA GLY A 56 -9.29 -1.35 -4.19
C GLY A 56 -8.10 -1.77 -5.08
N ASP A 57 -6.90 -1.33 -4.72
CA ASP A 57 -5.66 -1.56 -5.44
C ASP A 57 -4.50 -1.80 -4.47
N VAL A 58 -3.56 -2.66 -4.89
CA VAL A 58 -2.32 -2.99 -4.15
C VAL A 58 -1.13 -2.87 -5.09
N LEU A 59 -0.09 -2.14 -4.65
CA LEU A 59 1.20 -2.05 -5.33
C LEU A 59 2.24 -2.85 -4.55
N ILE A 60 2.76 -3.91 -5.18
CA ILE A 60 3.84 -4.73 -4.62
C ILE A 60 5.16 -3.97 -4.76
N ARG A 61 5.87 -3.80 -3.64
CA ARG A 61 7.20 -3.20 -3.59
C ARG A 61 8.23 -4.21 -3.11
N SER A 62 8.53 -4.18 -1.81
CA SER A 62 9.69 -4.83 -1.20
C SER A 62 9.29 -6.04 -0.36
N THR A 63 8.34 -6.86 -0.82
CA THR A 63 7.83 -8.03 -0.11
C THR A 63 8.77 -9.25 -0.20
N TRP A 64 10.09 -9.04 -0.10
CA TRP A 64 11.09 -10.03 -0.53
C TRP A 64 11.38 -11.15 0.49
N ASP A 65 10.87 -11.04 1.70
CA ASP A 65 11.03 -11.97 2.82
C ASP A 65 10.19 -13.26 2.69
N TYR A 66 9.56 -13.51 1.54
CA TYR A 66 8.80 -14.74 1.27
C TYR A 66 9.66 -16.02 1.26
N THR A 67 11.00 -15.91 1.14
CA THR A 67 11.91 -17.06 1.18
C THR A 67 12.49 -17.34 2.56
N SER A 68 12.24 -16.48 3.54
CA SER A 68 12.88 -16.51 4.86
C SER A 68 12.20 -17.46 5.84
#